data_AF-A0AA91HLV9-F1
#
_entry.id   AF-A0AA91HLV9-F1
#
_cell.length_a   1.000
_cell.length_b   1.000
_cell.length_c   1.000
_cell.angle_alpha   90.00
_cell.angle_beta   90.00
_cell.angle_gamma   90.00
#
_symmetry.space_group_name_H-M   'P 1'
#
loop_
_entity.id
_entity.type
_entity.pdbx_description
1 polymer ?
#
loop_
_entity_poly.entity_id
_entity_poly.type
_entity_poly.pdbx_seq_one_letter_code
_entity_poly.pdbx_strand_id
1 'polypeptide(L)'
;MIIIANSGKRCLCRCIKSMNIIIGKEENTLFEKGAIYDCVIKGEINEQLYYKVYGDEFTLSCTEKEFHQNFLIIKHKKTNEGK
;
A
#
# COMPACT_ATOMS: atom_id res chain seq x y z
N MET A 1 25.77 -9.55 -6.12
CA MET A 1 24.35 -9.53 -6.50
C MET A 1 23.71 -8.35 -5.78
N ILE A 2 23.54 -7.21 -6.45
CA ILE A 2 22.85 -6.06 -5.87
C ILE A 2 21.36 -6.31 -6.07
N ILE A 3 20.62 -6.59 -4.99
CA ILE A 3 19.17 -6.63 -5.04
C ILE A 3 18.70 -5.16 -5.11
N ILE A 4 18.28 -4.71 -6.29
CA ILE A 4 17.71 -3.37 -6.45
C ILE A 4 16.34 -3.38 -5.76
N ALA A 5 16.31 -3.03 -4.47
CA ALA A 5 15.13 -3.14 -3.64
C ALA A 5 14.13 -2.01 -3.97
N ASN A 6 13.08 -2.35 -4.73
CA ASN A 6 11.80 -1.64 -4.77
C ASN A 6 11.91 -0.12 -5.05
N SER A 7 12.14 0.25 -6.31
CA SER A 7 12.28 1.63 -6.84
C SER A 7 11.05 2.55 -6.71
N GLY A 8 10.09 2.23 -5.84
CA GLY A 8 8.88 3.02 -5.64
C GLY A 8 9.00 4.05 -4.51
N LYS A 9 8.21 5.13 -4.60
CA LYS A 9 8.15 6.19 -3.59
C LYS A 9 7.42 5.68 -2.35
N ARG A 10 8.13 5.59 -1.21
CA ARG A 10 7.56 5.16 0.07
C ARG A 10 6.68 6.26 0.68
N CYS A 11 5.55 5.86 1.23
CA CYS A 11 4.54 6.73 1.82
C CYS A 11 3.90 6.07 3.04
N LEU A 12 3.14 6.87 3.80
CA LEU A 12 2.15 6.39 4.75
C LEU A 12 0.77 6.68 4.18
N CYS A 13 -0.11 5.70 4.24
CA CYS A 13 -1.51 5.85 3.90
C CYS A 13 -2.40 5.53 5.09
N ARG A 14 -3.56 6.18 5.16
CA ARG A 14 -4.62 5.87 6.11
C ARG A 14 -5.70 5.08 5.39
N CYS A 15 -6.14 3.98 5.97
CA CYS A 15 -7.30 3.25 5.47
C CYS A 15 -8.59 4.05 5.80
N ILE A 16 -9.44 4.28 4.80
CA ILE A 16 -10.70 5.03 4.96
C ILE A 16 -11.93 4.11 5.01
N LYS A 17 -11.75 2.82 4.66
CA LYS A 17 -12.79 1.80 4.64
C LYS A 17 -12.21 0.45 5.06
N SER A 18 -12.76 -0.16 6.12
CA SER A 18 -12.32 -1.48 6.57
C SER A 18 -12.50 -2.51 5.45
N MET A 19 -11.48 -3.34 5.26
CA MET A 19 -11.51 -4.45 4.32
C MET A 19 -11.41 -5.74 5.12
N ASN A 20 -12.44 -6.57 4.97
CA ASN A 20 -12.52 -7.88 5.60
C ASN A 20 -12.47 -8.96 4.52
N ILE A 21 -11.96 -10.12 4.90
CA ILE A 21 -11.98 -11.34 4.09
C ILE A 21 -12.62 -12.47 4.91
N ILE A 22 -13.37 -13.33 4.25
CA ILE A 22 -13.93 -14.53 4.87
C ILE A 22 -13.06 -15.71 4.45
N ILE A 23 -12.45 -16.38 5.42
CA ILE A 23 -11.66 -17.60 5.20
C ILE A 23 -12.34 -18.73 5.95
N GLY A 24 -12.92 -19.69 5.22
CA GLY A 24 -13.75 -20.73 5.81
C GLY A 24 -15.00 -20.15 6.46
N LYS A 25 -15.06 -20.15 7.80
CA LYS A 25 -16.17 -19.61 8.60
C LYS A 25 -15.79 -18.35 9.40
N GLU A 26 -14.56 -17.89 9.28
CA GLU A 26 -14.04 -16.77 10.05
C GLU A 26 -13.94 -15.51 9.18
N GLU A 27 -14.40 -14.38 9.71
CA GLU A 27 -14.19 -13.07 9.12
C GLU A 27 -12.94 -12.44 9.74
N ASN A 28 -11.96 -12.11 8.89
CA ASN A 28 -10.70 -11.51 9.27
C ASN A 28 -10.58 -10.11 8.67
N THR A 29 -10.14 -9.13 9.46
CA THR A 29 -9.90 -7.78 8.98
C THR A 29 -8.50 -7.68 8.38
N LEU A 30 -8.42 -7.40 7.08
CA LEU A 30 -7.17 -7.20 6.36
C LEU A 30 -6.60 -5.80 6.59
N PHE A 31 -7.48 -4.80 6.56
CA PHE A 31 -7.14 -3.40 6.79
C PHE A 31 -8.26 -2.75 7.59
N GLU A 32 -7.89 -2.10 8.69
CA GLU A 32 -8.82 -1.46 9.60
C GLU A 32 -9.02 0.01 9.25
N LYS A 33 -10.28 0.46 9.17
CA LYS A 33 -10.59 1.87 8.96
C LYS A 33 -9.93 2.75 10.03
N GLY A 34 -9.22 3.78 9.58
CA GLY A 34 -8.51 4.74 10.43
C GLY A 34 -7.06 4.35 10.71
N ALA A 35 -6.69 3.09 10.55
CA ALA A 35 -5.32 2.62 10.73
C ALA A 35 -4.39 3.18 9.64
N ILE A 36 -3.11 3.32 10.01
CA ILE A 36 -2.06 3.86 9.16
C ILE A 36 -1.14 2.73 8.74
N TYR A 37 -0.90 2.63 7.44
CA TYR A 37 -0.09 1.58 6.83
C TYR A 37 1.05 2.16 6.03
N ASP A 38 2.13 1.38 5.93
CA ASP A 38 3.19 1.64 5.00
C ASP A 38 2.71 1.39 3.56
N CYS A 39 3.03 2.31 2.65
CA CYS A 39 2.71 2.17 1.23
C CYS A 39 3.89 2.50 0.32
N VAL A 40 3.87 1.93 -0.88
CA VAL A 40 4.81 2.23 -1.95
C VAL A 40 4.03 2.54 -3.22
N ILE A 41 4.35 3.67 -3.84
CA ILE A 41 3.85 4.07 -5.16
C ILE A 41 4.90 3.66 -6.19
N LYS A 42 4.54 2.82 -7.15
CA LYS A 42 5.39 2.41 -8.26
C LYS A 42 4.91 3.07 -9.56
N GLY A 43 5.82 3.79 -10.23
CA GLY A 43 5.66 4.26 -11.62
C GLY A 43 6.16 3.19 -12.61
N GLU A 44 5.64 3.21 -13.84
CA GLU A 44 5.31 1.96 -14.52
C GLU A 44 6.25 1.37 -15.58
N ILE A 45 6.02 0.06 -15.76
CA ILE A 45 5.98 -0.62 -17.05
C ILE A 45 4.59 -0.32 -17.68
N ASN A 46 4.51 0.57 -18.68
CA ASN A 46 3.31 1.02 -19.45
C ASN A 46 2.46 2.22 -18.96
N GLU A 47 3.03 3.13 -18.16
CA GLU A 47 2.46 4.43 -17.70
C GLU A 47 1.30 4.50 -16.65
N GLN A 48 0.68 3.41 -16.22
CA GLN A 48 -0.25 3.38 -15.06
C GLN A 48 0.48 3.36 -13.68
N LEU A 49 -0.23 3.70 -12.60
CA LEU A 49 0.35 3.75 -11.26
C LEU A 49 -0.14 2.57 -10.43
N TYR A 50 0.82 1.84 -9.85
CA TYR A 50 0.54 0.75 -8.91
C TYR A 50 0.91 1.13 -7.49
N TYR A 51 0.04 0.74 -6.57
CA TYR A 51 0.20 0.96 -5.14
C TYR A 51 0.40 -0.38 -4.45
N LYS A 52 1.30 -0.43 -3.48
CA LYS A 52 1.49 -1.58 -2.59
C LYS A 52 1.33 -1.13 -1.15
N VAL A 53 0.34 -1.65 -0.44
CA VAL A 53 0.02 -1.34 0.96
C VAL A 53 0.37 -2.54 1.83
N TYR A 54 1.19 -2.31 2.85
CA TYR A 54 1.69 -3.33 3.75
C TYR A 54 0.87 -3.31 5.04
N GLY A 55 0.00 -4.32 5.21
CA GLY A 55 -0.64 -4.64 6.49
C GLY A 55 0.25 -5.57 7.32
N ASP A 56 -0.24 -5.95 8.50
CA ASP A 56 0.54 -6.75 9.45
C ASP A 56 0.75 -8.19 8.95
N GLU A 57 -0.31 -8.82 8.44
CA GLU A 57 -0.26 -10.19 7.91
C GLU A 57 -0.28 -10.24 6.38
N PHE A 58 -0.86 -9.22 5.73
CA PHE A 58 -1.12 -9.23 4.29
C PHE A 58 -0.54 -8.01 3.59
N THR A 59 -0.25 -8.17 2.31
CA THR A 59 0.15 -7.05 1.45
C THR A 59 -0.80 -6.93 0.27
N LEU A 60 -1.41 -5.75 0.11
CA LEU A 60 -2.30 -5.44 -0.99
C LEU A 60 -1.52 -4.76 -2.12
N SER A 61 -1.63 -5.26 -3.34
CA SER A 61 -1.20 -4.55 -4.55
C SER A 61 -2.44 -4.14 -5.32
N CYS A 62 -2.58 -2.87 -5.66
CA CYS A 62 -3.79 -2.34 -6.27
C CYS A 62 -3.49 -1.19 -7.26
N THR A 63 -4.45 -0.93 -8.13
CA THR A 63 -4.42 0.23 -9.03
C THR A 63 -4.62 1.53 -8.27
N GLU A 64 -4.27 2.66 -8.88
CA GLU A 64 -4.57 3.98 -8.33
C GLU A 64 -6.05 4.17 -7.95
N LYS A 65 -6.96 3.71 -8.82
CA LYS A 65 -8.40 3.82 -8.58
C LYS A 65 -8.83 3.07 -7.32
N GLU A 66 -8.40 1.82 -7.18
CA GLU A 66 -8.71 1.00 -6.00
C GLU A 66 -8.05 1.54 -4.74
N PHE A 67 -6.84 2.07 -4.87
CA PHE A 67 -6.14 2.70 -3.75
C PHE A 67 -6.97 3.88 -3.22
N HIS A 68 -7.39 4.82 -4.07
CA HIS A 68 -8.16 6.00 -3.64
C HIS A 68 -9.58 5.69 -3.13
N GLN A 69 -10.14 4.52 -3.47
CA GLN A 69 -11.40 4.07 -2.89
C GLN A 69 -11.28 3.60 -1.43
N ASN A 70 -10.09 3.15 -1.01
CA ASN A 70 -9.90 2.46 0.26
C ASN A 70 -8.85 3.13 1.17
N PHE A 71 -7.97 3.96 0.61
CA PHE A 71 -6.86 4.61 1.31
C PHE A 71 -6.66 6.06 0.88
N LEU A 72 -6.02 6.82 1.75
CA LEU A 72 -5.56 8.19 1.50
C LEU A 72 -4.08 8.30 1.88
N ILE A 73 -3.23 8.85 1.01
CA ILE A 73 -1.85 9.20 1.39
C ILE A 73 -1.89 10.32 2.42
N ILE A 74 -1.24 10.12 3.56
CA ILE A 74 -1.13 11.13 4.62
C ILE A 74 0.28 11.71 4.73
N LYS A 75 1.31 11.01 4.22
CA LYS A 75 2.69 11.47 4.24
C LYS A 75 3.52 10.76 3.16
N HIS A 76 4.27 11.52 2.38
CA HIS A 76 5.38 10.95 1.62
C HIS A 76 6.59 10.79 2.54
N LYS A 77 7.15 9.59 2.65
CA LYS A 77 8.42 9.40 3.36
C LYS A 77 9.50 10.02 2.47
N LYS A 78 10.39 10.84 3.04
CA LYS A 78 11.55 11.36 2.32
C LYS A 78 12.35 10.15 1.84
N THR A 79 12.47 9.98 0.53
CA THR A 79 13.43 9.03 -0.02
C THR A 79 14.79 9.62 0.31
N ASN A 80 15.57 8.99 1.19
CA ASN A 80 16.99 9.32 1.28
C ASN A 80 17.59 8.83 -0.04
N GLU A 81 17.61 9.70 -1.05
CA GLU A 81 18.53 9.56 -2.16
C GLU A 81 19.93 9.56 -1.53
N GLY A 82 20.63 8.44 -1.67
CA GLY A 82 21.98 8.31 -1.14
C GLY A 82 22.86 9.44 -1.67
N LYS A 83 23.58 10.09 -0.75
CA LYS A 83 24.79 10.81 -1.11
C LYS A 83 25.85 9.85 -1.65
#